data_AF-A0A2P6RH16-F1
#
_entry.id   AF-A0A2P6RH16-F1
#
_cell.length_a   1.000
_cell.length_b   1.000
_cell.length_c   1.000
_cell.angle_alpha   90.00
_cell.angle_beta   90.00
_cell.angle_gamma   90.00
#
_symmetry.space_group_name_H-M   'P 1'
#
loop_
_entity.id
_entity.type
_entity.pdbx_description
1 polymer ?
#
loop_
_entity_poly.entity_id
_entity_poly.type
_entity_poly.pdbx_seq_one_letter_code
_entity_poly.pdbx_strand_id
1 'polypeptide(L)' 'MQHAPTKFGRYHCPDRENPAEILADLISVDYSSTESVYSSQKRKMLLLNHFHNIITSSVCNSDYIKGNLQEQHRVEQEE' A
#
# COMPACT_ATOMS: atom_id res chain seq x y z
N MET A 1 3.31 29.60 6.90
CA MET A 1 2.96 28.20 7.25
C MET A 1 3.88 27.30 6.46
N GLN A 2 4.75 26.52 7.12
CA GLN A 2 5.53 25.50 6.42
C GLN A 2 4.57 24.31 6.20
N HIS A 3 4.26 23.99 4.94
CA HIS A 3 3.46 22.82 4.61
C HIS A 3 4.29 21.57 4.93
N ALA A 4 3.70 20.60 5.63
CA ALA A 4 4.37 19.33 5.86
C ALA A 4 4.59 18.63 4.50
N PRO A 5 5.79 18.08 4.22
CA PRO A 5 6.07 17.44 2.95
C PRO A 5 5.17 16.21 2.76
N THR A 6 4.59 16.07 1.56
CA THR A 6 3.82 14.88 1.20
C THR A 6 4.74 13.67 1.19
N LYS A 7 4.29 12.54 1.77
CA LYS A 7 5.09 11.32 1.87
C LYS A 7 4.27 10.09 1.48
N PHE A 8 4.91 9.17 0.78
CA PHE A 8 4.36 7.88 0.39
C PHE A 8 5.22 6.77 1.01
N GLY A 9 4.85 6.31 2.21
CA GLY A 9 5.72 5.43 2.98
C GLY A 9 7.06 6.08 3.32
N ARG A 10 8.15 5.49 2.82
CA ARG A 10 9.51 6.01 3.00
C ARG A 10 9.95 7.04 1.94
N TYR A 11 9.10 7.29 0.94
CA TYR A 11 9.41 8.18 -0.18
C TYR A 11 8.85 9.58 0.10
N HIS A 12 9.70 10.59 -0.04
CA HIS A 12 9.34 11.99 0.13
C HIS A 12 8.97 12.58 -1.21
N CYS A 13 7.91 13.38 -1.25
CA CYS A 13 7.61 14.25 -2.37
C CYS A 13 8.45 15.52 -2.19
N PRO A 14 9.31 15.88 -3.15
CA PRO A 14 10.00 17.17 -3.13
C PRO A 14 9.03 18.35 -3.13
N ASP A 15 9.49 19.48 -2.61
CA ASP A 15 8.71 20.71 -2.66
C ASP A 15 8.47 21.13 -4.12
N ARG A 16 7.21 21.49 -4.43
CA ARG A 16 6.74 21.96 -5.75
C ARG A 16 6.65 20.89 -6.84
N GLU A 17 6.93 19.63 -6.54
CA GLU A 17 6.62 18.53 -7.47
C GLU A 17 5.18 18.05 -7.30
N ASN A 18 4.60 17.57 -8.39
CA ASN A 18 3.23 17.05 -8.39
C ASN A 18 3.21 15.69 -7.67
N PRO A 19 2.49 15.54 -6.53
CA PRO A 19 2.47 14.27 -5.82
C PRO A 19 1.94 13.10 -6.65
N ALA A 20 1.10 13.37 -7.65
CA ALA A 20 0.59 12.34 -8.55
C ALA A 20 1.68 11.82 -9.51
N GLU A 21 2.59 12.68 -9.98
CA GLU A 21 3.72 12.28 -10.82
C GLU A 21 4.71 11.44 -10.04
N ILE A 22 5.06 11.87 -8.83
CA ILE A 22 5.90 11.08 -7.92
C ILE A 22 5.29 9.71 -7.64
N LEU A 23 3.97 9.66 -7.37
CA LEU A 23 3.30 8.39 -7.13
C LEU A 23 3.34 7.49 -8.36
N ALA A 24 3.10 8.04 -9.56
CA ALA A 24 3.16 7.29 -10.82
C ALA A 24 4.54 6.66 -11.03
N ASP A 25 5.61 7.41 -10.78
CA ASP A 25 6.98 6.92 -10.89
C ASP A 25 7.27 5.81 -9.87
N LEU A 26 6.82 5.98 -8.62
CA LEU A 26 7.00 5.00 -7.56
C LEU A 26 6.31 3.67 -7.86
N ILE A 27 5.12 3.70 -8.48
CA ILE A 27 4.33 2.50 -8.81
C ILE A 27 4.67 1.88 -10.17
N SER A 28 5.44 2.59 -11.00
CA SER A 28 5.92 2.09 -12.28
C SER A 28 6.94 0.95 -12.10
N VAL A 29 7.07 0.12 -13.13
CA VAL A 29 8.11 -0.91 -13.22
C VAL A 29 9.03 -0.53 -14.36
N ASP A 30 10.32 -0.37 -14.06
CA ASP A 30 11.34 -0.22 -15.09
C ASP A 30 11.72 -1.60 -15.64
N TYR A 31 11.53 -1.78 -16.94
CA TYR A 31 11.80 -3.01 -17.68
C TYR A 31 13.14 -2.99 -18.43
N SER A 32 14.01 -2.02 -18.14
CA SER A 32 15.34 -1.89 -18.77
C SER A 32 16.29 -3.06 -18.49
N SER A 33 16.13 -3.75 -17.36
CA SER A 33 16.91 -4.93 -16.98
C SER A 33 16.18 -5.81 -15.97
N THR A 34 16.62 -7.08 -15.81
CA THR A 34 16.07 -8.00 -14.80
C THR A 34 16.24 -7.49 -13.38
N GLU A 35 17.38 -6.84 -13.09
CA GLU A 35 17.64 -6.19 -11.80
C GLU A 35 16.69 -5.01 -11.57
N SER A 36 16.45 -4.19 -12.59
CA SER A 36 15.56 -3.03 -12.48
C SER A 36 14.10 -3.44 -12.28
N VAL A 37 13.67 -4.51 -12.96
CA VAL A 37 12.33 -5.12 -12.76
C VAL A 37 12.18 -5.57 -11.30
N TYR A 38 13.14 -6.35 -10.81
CA TYR A 38 13.11 -6.86 -9.43
C TYR A 38 13.09 -5.71 -8.40
N SER A 39 13.97 -4.71 -8.58
CA SER A 39 14.04 -3.54 -7.71
C SER A 39 12.73 -2.75 -7.70
N SER A 40 12.14 -2.51 -8.87
CA SER A 40 10.88 -1.79 -9.01
C SER A 40 9.71 -2.55 -8.39
N GLN A 41 9.63 -3.87 -8.60
CA GLN A 41 8.61 -4.71 -7.97
C GLN A 41 8.76 -4.73 -6.44
N LYS A 42 9.98 -4.83 -5.92
CA LYS A 42 10.26 -4.74 -4.48
C LYS A 42 9.83 -3.39 -3.90
N ARG A 43 10.11 -2.27 -4.60
CA ARG A 43 9.64 -0.94 -4.22
C ARG A 43 8.11 -0.89 -4.11
N LYS A 44 7.41 -1.42 -5.10
CA LYS A 44 5.94 -1.48 -5.11
C LYS A 44 5.39 -2.31 -3.95
N MET A 45 5.95 -3.48 -3.70
CA MET A 45 5.52 -4.33 -2.59
C MET A 45 5.70 -3.65 -1.23
N LEU A 46 6.82 -2.97 -1.01
CA LEU A 46 7.04 -2.19 0.21
C LEU A 46 6.00 -1.07 0.37
N LEU A 47 5.63 -0.40 -0.73
CA LEU A 47 4.64 0.67 -0.72
C LEU A 47 3.23 0.12 -0.43
N LEU A 48 2.85 -0.98 -1.06
CA LEU A 48 1.58 -1.67 -0.80
C LEU A 48 1.48 -2.15 0.66
N ASN A 49 2.53 -2.76 1.19
CA ASN A 49 2.57 -3.20 2.58
C ASN A 49 2.41 -2.01 3.55
N HIS A 50 3.03 -0.87 3.24
CA HIS A 50 2.86 0.33 4.05
C HIS A 50 1.41 0.83 4.06
N PHE A 51 0.77 0.91 2.90
CA PHE A 51 -0.64 1.30 2.81
C PHE A 51 -1.57 0.28 3.45
N HIS A 52 -1.30 -1.02 3.25
CA HIS A 52 -2.05 -2.08 3.90
C HIS A 52 -1.96 -1.96 5.42
N ASN A 53 -0.79 -1.71 5.98
CA ASN A 53 -0.63 -1.49 7.41
C ASN A 53 -1.34 -0.23 7.90
N ILE A 54 -1.34 0.88 7.14
CA ILE A 54 -2.12 2.07 7.49
C ILE A 54 -3.60 1.76 7.49
N ILE A 55 -4.10 1.14 6.42
CA ILE A 55 -5.51 0.82 6.26
C ILE A 55 -5.91 -0.14 7.37
N THR A 56 -5.23 -1.28 7.49
CA THR A 56 -5.47 -2.28 8.53
C THR A 56 -5.36 -1.67 9.93
N SER A 57 -4.33 -0.88 10.24
CA SER A 57 -4.18 -0.20 11.54
C SER A 57 -5.26 0.85 11.81
N SER A 58 -5.79 1.50 10.76
CA SER A 58 -6.89 2.46 10.92
C SER A 58 -8.24 1.76 11.03
N VAL A 59 -8.41 0.63 10.33
CA VAL A 59 -9.64 -0.14 10.22
C VAL A 59 -9.78 -1.12 11.40
N CYS A 60 -8.70 -1.61 11.99
CA CYS A 60 -8.75 -2.45 13.18
C CYS A 60 -8.99 -1.66 14.49
N ASN A 61 -9.22 -0.35 14.37
CA ASN A 61 -9.84 0.48 15.41
C ASN A 61 -11.36 0.64 15.22
N SER A 62 -11.96 0.04 14.19
CA SER A 62 -13.40 0.00 13.99
C SER A 62 -13.91 -1.43 14.21
N ASP A 63 -14.90 -1.58 15.08
CA ASP A 63 -15.55 -2.87 15.39
C ASP A 63 -16.19 -3.57 14.16
N TYR A 64 -16.16 -2.94 12.99
CA TYR A 64 -16.81 -3.40 11.76
C TYR A 64 -16.15 -4.61 11.07
N ILE A 65 -14.84 -4.85 11.25
CA ILE A 65 -14.16 -5.97 10.56
C ILE A 65 -14.16 -7.28 11.36
N LYS A 66 -14.42 -7.25 12.68
CA LYS A 66 -14.48 -8.48 13.49
C LYS A 66 -15.64 -9.41 13.11
N GLY A 67 -16.68 -8.91 12.42
CA GLY A 67 -17.87 -9.69 12.08
C GLY A 67 -17.71 -10.68 10.92
N ASN A 68 -16.71 -10.52 10.04
CA ASN A 68 -16.69 -11.25 8.77
C ASN A 68 -15.61 -12.35 8.65
N LEU A 69 -14.88 -12.66 9.72
CA LEU A 69 -13.96 -13.82 9.73
C LEU A 69 -14.52 -15.09 10.38
N GLN A 70 -15.75 -15.08 10.90
CA GLN A 70 -16.40 -16.28 11.45
C GLN A 70 -17.41 -16.96 10.49
N GLU A 71 -17.83 -16.29 9.42
CA GLU A 71 -18.91 -16.78 8.55
C GLU A 71 -18.42 -17.57 7.31
N GLN A 72 -17.17 -18.04 7.28
CA GLN A 72 -16.66 -18.93 6.21
C GLN A 72 -16.33 -20.36 6.66
N HIS A 73 -16.72 -20.75 7.88
CA HIS A 73 -16.54 -22.12 8.38
C HIS A 73 -17.86 -22.81 8.77
N ARG A 74 -18.95 -22.51 8.05
CA ARG A 74 -20.27 -23.17 8.25
C ARG A 74 -20.95 -23.62 6.95
N VAL A 75 -20.20 -23.76 5.86
CA VAL A 75 -20.73 -24.33 4.61
C VAL A 75 -19.80 -25.44 4.15
N GLU A 76 -19.59 -26.45 5.01
CA GLU A 76 -18.98 -27.74 4.66
C GLU A 76 -19.14 -28.69 5.87
N GLN A 77 -20.36 -29.21 6.04
CA GLN A 77 -20.75 -30.44 6.75
C GLN A 77 -22.29 -30.53 6.62
N GLU A 78 -22.76 -31.19 5.55
CA GLU A 78 -23.34 -32.55 5.57
C GLU A 78 -24.78 -32.50 6.10
N GLU A 79 -25.76 -32.54 5.19
CA GLU A 79 -26.50 -33.74 4.77
C GLU A 79 -27.56 -34.17 5.80
#